data_AF-A0A3D3EQV4-F1
#
_entry.id   AF-A0A3D3EQV4-F1
#
_cell.length_a   1.000
_cell.length_b   1.000
_cell.length_c   1.000
_cell.angle_alpha   90.00
_cell.angle_beta   90.00
_cell.angle_gamma   90.00
#
_symmetry.space_group_name_H-M   'P 1'
#
loop_
_entity.id
_entity.type
_entity.pdbx_description
1 polymer ?
#
loop_
_entity_poly.entity_id
_entity_poly.type
_entity_poly.pdbx_seq_one_letter_code
_entity_poly.pdbx_strand_id
1 'polypeptide(L)'
;KYVALTYGKSTIGVSSKITDEKERKRLKNIAMQYRSREYGFILRTNAANMPEEKIRAEMESLIAVYHSIRKYGVHKSRFSLVYETPPNYICDIRDGYAENVDEFITDDKVLYNHIREYLMQYQAEDLYKLKYYEDPLLHLANLYGVHEKLEEALRSYVWLKSGGTLVIQPTEALTVIDVNTSKAVAGKKKVQETFLKVNREAAKEIARQIRLRNLSGIIIIDFIDLESAKDQELLMEELAEYLKMDPIKTILVDMTALGLVEVTRKKVRKPLHEQVAEFHIT
;
A
#
# COMPACT_ATOMS: atom_id res chain seq x y z
N LYS A 1 3.00 -3.57 14.50
CA LYS A 1 3.82 -3.81 13.29
C LYS A 1 3.62 -5.24 12.78
N TYR A 2 3.77 -6.23 13.65
CA TYR A 2 3.79 -7.66 13.33
C TYR A 2 2.44 -8.34 13.54
N VAL A 3 1.60 -7.86 14.47
CA VAL A 3 0.39 -8.54 14.88
C VAL A 3 -0.80 -7.59 14.89
N ALA A 4 -2.00 -8.11 14.62
CA ALA A 4 -3.26 -7.43 14.89
C ALA A 4 -4.11 -8.28 15.83
N LEU A 5 -4.61 -7.68 16.92
CA LEU A 5 -5.54 -8.32 17.85
C LEU A 5 -6.97 -8.15 17.32
N THR A 6 -7.74 -9.23 17.31
CA THR A 6 -9.14 -9.22 16.87
C THR A 6 -10.08 -9.57 18.03
N TYR A 7 -11.07 -8.71 18.30
CA TYR A 7 -12.11 -8.99 19.29
C TYR A 7 -13.26 -9.80 18.67
N GLY A 8 -13.89 -10.70 19.45
CA GLY A 8 -15.05 -11.49 19.04
C GLY A 8 -14.74 -12.66 18.09
N LYS A 9 -13.56 -12.67 17.47
CA LYS A 9 -13.01 -13.82 16.74
C LYS A 9 -11.72 -14.26 17.42
N SER A 10 -11.77 -15.35 18.17
CA SER A 10 -10.63 -15.94 18.88
C SER A 10 -9.71 -16.79 17.99
N THR A 11 -9.85 -16.66 16.67
CA THR A 11 -9.07 -17.41 15.68
C THR A 11 -7.68 -16.81 15.51
N ILE A 12 -6.70 -17.66 15.19
CA ILE A 12 -5.36 -17.23 14.81
C ILE A 12 -5.23 -17.30 13.29
N GLY A 13 -5.04 -16.15 12.66
CA GLY A 13 -4.78 -16.03 11.22
C GLY A 13 -3.32 -15.70 10.94
N VAL A 14 -2.80 -16.17 9.82
CA VAL A 14 -1.50 -15.73 9.29
C VAL A 14 -1.73 -15.14 7.90
N SER A 15 -1.07 -14.02 7.61
CA SER A 15 -1.11 -13.34 6.31
C SER A 15 -0.99 -14.34 5.16
N SER A 16 -1.82 -14.19 4.12
CA SER A 16 -1.74 -15.02 2.91
C SER A 16 -0.44 -14.80 2.13
N LYS A 17 0.26 -13.69 2.38
CA LYS A 17 1.56 -13.38 1.75
C LYS A 17 2.72 -14.19 2.32
N ILE A 18 2.57 -14.81 3.48
CA ILE A 18 3.57 -15.72 4.05
C ILE A 18 3.28 -17.11 3.48
N THR A 19 4.04 -17.53 2.47
CA THR A 19 3.83 -18.81 1.77
C THR A 19 4.57 -19.98 2.40
N ASP A 20 5.63 -19.72 3.18
CA ASP A 20 6.38 -20.78 3.87
C ASP A 20 5.54 -21.42 5.00
N GLU A 21 5.19 -22.69 4.82
CA GLU A 21 4.42 -23.47 5.78
C GLU A 21 5.15 -23.67 7.12
N LYS A 22 6.48 -23.74 7.13
CA LYS A 22 7.24 -23.86 8.39
C LYS A 22 7.08 -22.59 9.21
N GLU A 23 7.26 -21.44 8.57
CA GLU A 23 7.09 -20.14 9.21
C GLU A 23 5.65 -19.89 9.66
N ARG A 24 4.66 -20.25 8.83
CA ARG A 24 3.23 -20.18 9.22
C ARG A 24 2.94 -20.99 10.48
N LYS A 25 3.51 -22.19 10.61
CA LYS A 25 3.36 -23.03 11.80
C LYS A 25 4.05 -22.41 13.02
N ARG A 26 5.28 -21.91 12.86
CA ARG A 26 6.02 -21.22 13.94
C ARG A 26 5.22 -20.05 14.51
N LEU A 27 4.76 -19.16 13.63
CA LEU A 27 3.98 -17.97 13.99
C LEU A 27 2.65 -18.32 14.67
N LYS A 28 1.95 -19.36 14.18
CA LYS A 28 0.73 -19.87 14.83
C LYS A 28 1.01 -20.38 16.24
N ASN A 29 2.07 -21.15 16.43
CA ASN A 29 2.41 -21.71 17.75
C ASN A 29 2.71 -20.62 18.78
N ILE A 30 3.41 -19.56 18.37
CA ILE A 30 3.69 -18.39 19.21
C ILE A 30 2.38 -17.72 19.64
N ALA A 31 1.49 -17.41 18.69
CA ALA A 31 0.22 -16.74 18.98
C ALA A 31 -0.79 -17.62 19.76
N MET A 32 -0.69 -18.95 19.66
CA MET A 32 -1.57 -19.88 20.40
C MET A 32 -1.43 -19.74 21.91
N GLN A 33 -0.26 -19.35 22.41
CA GLN A 33 0.00 -19.19 23.84
C GLN A 33 -0.70 -17.96 24.43
N TYR A 34 -1.00 -16.95 23.61
CA TYR A 34 -1.55 -15.67 24.04
C TYR A 34 -3.05 -15.52 23.76
N ARG A 35 -3.65 -16.45 23.00
CA ARG A 35 -5.07 -16.38 22.61
C ARG A 35 -5.98 -16.51 23.82
N SER A 36 -7.14 -15.84 23.76
CA SER A 36 -8.20 -15.96 24.75
C SER A 36 -9.51 -16.38 24.08
N ARG A 37 -10.56 -16.61 24.87
CA ARG A 37 -11.93 -16.75 24.34
C ARG A 37 -12.48 -15.42 23.81
N GLU A 38 -11.98 -14.30 24.34
CA GLU A 38 -12.49 -12.96 23.98
C GLU A 38 -11.82 -12.38 22.72
N TYR A 39 -10.55 -12.72 22.49
CA TYR A 39 -9.75 -12.15 21.41
C TYR A 39 -8.82 -13.17 20.75
N GLY A 40 -8.51 -12.92 19.48
CA GLY A 40 -7.59 -13.68 18.64
C GLY A 40 -6.53 -12.78 18.02
N PHE A 41 -5.74 -13.34 17.11
CA PHE A 41 -4.59 -12.66 16.50
C PHE A 41 -4.50 -12.91 15.00
N ILE A 42 -4.06 -11.90 14.26
CA ILE A 42 -3.68 -12.00 12.85
C ILE A 42 -2.21 -11.60 12.73
N LEU A 43 -1.37 -12.55 12.34
CA LEU A 43 0.06 -12.35 12.11
C LEU A 43 0.24 -11.74 10.72
N ARG A 44 0.83 -10.54 10.67
CA ARG A 44 1.04 -9.75 9.46
C ARG A 44 2.29 -10.22 8.71
N THR A 45 2.42 -9.82 7.45
CA THR A 45 3.56 -10.21 6.59
C THR A 45 4.92 -9.90 7.24
N ASN A 46 5.04 -8.74 7.90
CA ASN A 46 6.27 -8.31 8.56
C ASN A 46 6.66 -9.19 9.77
N ALA A 47 5.77 -10.06 10.25
CA ALA A 47 6.11 -11.01 11.31
C ALA A 47 6.97 -12.17 10.81
N ALA A 48 7.02 -12.41 9.50
CA ALA A 48 7.84 -13.45 8.91
C ALA A 48 9.32 -13.25 9.29
N ASN A 49 9.98 -14.34 9.70
CA ASN A 49 11.38 -14.38 10.11
C ASN A 49 11.75 -13.52 11.33
N MET A 50 10.78 -12.86 11.97
CA MET A 50 11.05 -12.05 13.15
C MET A 50 11.29 -12.92 14.39
N PRO A 51 12.23 -12.53 15.29
CA PRO A 51 12.45 -13.20 16.56
C PRO A 51 11.16 -13.28 17.37
N GLU A 52 10.95 -14.42 18.03
CA GLU A 52 9.75 -14.67 18.84
C GLU A 52 9.53 -13.61 19.91
N GLU A 53 10.61 -13.15 20.55
CA GLU A 53 10.58 -12.12 21.59
C GLU A 53 9.91 -10.82 21.13
N LYS A 54 10.19 -10.38 19.90
CA LYS A 54 9.59 -9.17 19.34
C LYS A 54 8.10 -9.34 19.08
N ILE A 55 7.70 -10.50 18.54
CA ILE A 55 6.29 -10.82 18.28
C ILE A 55 5.52 -10.88 19.60
N ARG A 56 6.12 -11.51 20.61
CA ARG A 56 5.56 -11.63 21.97
C ARG A 56 5.36 -10.27 22.62
N ALA A 57 6.38 -9.42 22.65
CA ALA A 57 6.30 -8.08 23.22
C ALA A 57 5.19 -7.24 22.56
N GLU A 58 5.03 -7.34 21.23
CA GLU A 58 3.93 -6.66 20.54
C GLU A 58 2.55 -7.24 20.93
N MET A 59 2.41 -8.57 21.05
CA MET A 59 1.15 -9.18 21.51
C MET A 59 0.78 -8.76 22.93
N GLU A 60 1.73 -8.74 23.86
CA GLU A 60 1.52 -8.30 25.23
C GLU A 60 1.08 -6.83 25.29
N SER A 61 1.72 -5.96 24.50
CA SER A 61 1.34 -4.56 24.36
C SER A 61 -0.12 -4.42 23.86
N LEU A 62 -0.49 -5.17 22.82
CA LEU A 62 -1.86 -5.16 22.27
C LEU A 62 -2.90 -5.68 23.28
N ILE A 63 -2.56 -6.71 24.06
CA ILE A 63 -3.41 -7.24 25.14
C ILE A 63 -3.59 -6.19 26.24
N ALA A 64 -2.53 -5.49 26.63
CA ALA A 64 -2.62 -4.41 27.62
C ALA A 64 -3.52 -3.26 27.14
N VAL A 65 -3.40 -2.86 25.88
CA VAL A 65 -4.29 -1.87 25.25
C VAL A 65 -5.73 -2.38 25.26
N TYR A 66 -5.99 -3.64 24.87
CA TYR A 66 -7.32 -4.24 24.92
C TYR A 66 -7.95 -4.17 26.31
N HIS A 67 -7.21 -4.60 27.34
CA HIS A 67 -7.70 -4.56 28.72
C HIS A 67 -7.92 -3.13 29.23
N SER A 68 -7.06 -2.18 28.85
CA SER A 68 -7.24 -0.77 29.17
C SER A 68 -8.55 -0.23 28.58
N ILE A 69 -8.81 -0.50 27.30
CA ILE A 69 -10.05 -0.09 26.62
C ILE A 69 -11.28 -0.72 27.30
N ARG A 70 -11.23 -2.03 27.60
CA ARG A 70 -12.33 -2.74 28.28
C ARG A 70 -12.62 -2.17 29.67
N LYS A 71 -11.58 -1.91 30.46
CA LYS A 71 -11.71 -1.35 31.81
C LYS A 71 -12.21 0.09 31.77
N TYR A 72 -11.63 0.92 30.90
CA TYR A 72 -12.00 2.33 30.77
C TYR A 72 -13.42 2.50 30.21
N GLY A 73 -13.78 1.73 29.19
CA GLY A 73 -15.06 1.84 28.50
C GLY A 73 -16.29 1.54 29.35
N VAL A 74 -16.18 0.63 30.33
CA VAL A 74 -17.29 0.29 31.25
C VAL A 74 -17.74 1.50 32.09
N HIS A 75 -16.82 2.43 32.36
CA HIS A 75 -17.09 3.60 33.20
C HIS A 75 -17.43 4.87 32.40
N LYS A 76 -17.62 4.76 31.08
CA LYS A 76 -17.86 5.91 30.20
C LYS A 76 -19.31 5.97 29.74
N SER A 77 -19.81 7.18 29.58
CA SER A 77 -21.11 7.43 28.96
C SER A 77 -21.14 6.93 27.52
N ARG A 78 -22.34 6.68 27.01
CA ARG A 78 -22.56 6.32 25.61
C ARG A 78 -21.94 7.40 24.70
N PHE A 79 -21.33 6.96 23.60
CA PHE A 79 -20.66 7.81 22.60
C PHE A 79 -19.35 8.50 23.08
N SER A 80 -18.75 8.09 24.20
CA SER A 80 -17.42 8.56 24.58
C SER A 80 -16.30 7.87 23.79
N LEU A 81 -15.25 8.63 23.45
CA LEU A 81 -14.01 8.11 22.89
C LEU A 81 -13.28 7.25 23.95
N VAL A 82 -13.08 5.97 23.63
CA VAL A 82 -12.38 4.99 24.49
C VAL A 82 -10.98 4.64 24.00
N TYR A 83 -10.73 4.86 22.71
CA TYR A 83 -9.46 4.64 22.06
C TYR A 83 -9.39 5.51 20.80
N GLU A 84 -8.33 6.27 20.67
CA GLU A 84 -8.01 7.03 19.46
C GLU A 84 -6.93 6.28 18.68
N THR A 85 -7.16 6.09 17.39
CA THR A 85 -6.13 5.49 16.53
C THR A 85 -5.02 6.54 16.32
N PRO A 86 -3.74 6.13 16.29
CA PRO A 86 -2.67 7.06 15.95
C PRO A 86 -2.93 7.76 14.60
N PRO A 87 -2.44 9.00 14.42
CA PRO A 87 -2.55 9.71 13.16
C PRO A 87 -2.06 8.88 11.96
N ASN A 88 -2.58 9.18 10.76
CA ASN A 88 -2.28 8.40 9.55
C ASN A 88 -0.77 8.32 9.26
N TYR A 89 -0.01 9.39 9.48
CA TYR A 89 1.44 9.37 9.26
C TYR A 89 2.18 8.39 10.20
N ILE A 90 1.71 8.19 11.43
CA ILE A 90 2.22 7.15 12.34
C ILE A 90 1.80 5.76 11.84
N CYS A 91 0.57 5.62 11.36
CA CYS A 91 0.13 4.37 10.74
C CYS A 91 0.98 4.04 9.51
N ASP A 92 1.33 5.02 8.69
CA ASP A 92 2.20 4.85 7.52
C ASP A 92 3.64 4.50 7.91
N ILE A 93 4.16 4.97 9.04
CA ILE A 93 5.46 4.51 9.58
C ILE A 93 5.36 3.07 10.09
N ARG A 94 4.27 2.73 10.78
CA ARG A 94 4.04 1.39 11.32
C ARG A 94 3.84 0.34 10.24
N ASP A 95 3.04 0.68 9.24
CA ASP A 95 2.53 -0.19 8.18
C ASP A 95 3.35 -0.07 6.89
N GLY A 96 4.13 1.01 6.77
CA GLY A 96 5.06 1.25 5.69
C GLY A 96 6.04 0.10 5.55
N TYR A 97 6.64 0.03 4.36
CA TYR A 97 7.57 -1.02 3.95
C TYR A 97 8.84 -0.97 4.82
N ALA A 98 8.75 -1.44 6.06
CA ALA A 98 9.76 -1.29 7.10
C ALA A 98 11.13 -1.88 6.73
N GLU A 99 11.17 -2.79 5.74
CA GLU A 99 12.41 -3.37 5.22
C GLU A 99 13.12 -2.47 4.18
N ASN A 100 12.43 -1.48 3.60
CA ASN A 100 12.97 -0.62 2.52
C ASN A 100 12.98 0.88 2.86
N VAL A 101 12.74 1.26 4.12
CA VAL A 101 12.84 2.67 4.54
C VAL A 101 14.22 2.93 5.12
N ASP A 102 14.98 3.77 4.44
CA ASP A 102 16.30 4.23 4.89
C ASP A 102 16.15 5.27 6.01
N GLU A 103 15.31 6.28 5.81
CA GLU A 103 15.21 7.46 6.69
C GLU A 103 13.77 7.99 6.79
N PHE A 104 13.38 8.46 7.99
CA PHE A 104 12.19 9.27 8.21
C PHE A 104 12.63 10.71 8.40
N ILE A 105 12.31 11.59 7.46
CA ILE A 105 12.78 12.98 7.46
C ILE A 105 11.59 13.91 7.61
N THR A 106 11.68 14.88 8.52
CA THR A 106 10.67 15.91 8.76
C THR A 106 11.35 17.22 9.14
N ASP A 107 10.81 18.33 8.65
CA ASP A 107 11.20 19.70 9.01
C ASP A 107 10.24 20.32 10.06
N ASP A 108 9.20 19.59 10.46
CA ASP A 108 8.29 19.97 11.54
C ASP A 108 8.73 19.34 12.88
N LYS A 109 8.96 20.19 13.90
CA LYS A 109 9.39 19.78 15.25
C LYS A 109 8.33 18.99 16.02
N VAL A 110 7.05 19.32 15.84
CA VAL A 110 5.93 18.62 16.49
C VAL A 110 5.83 17.20 15.92
N LEU A 111 5.88 17.07 14.59
CA LEU A 111 5.89 15.76 13.93
C LEU A 111 7.12 14.94 14.33
N TYR A 112 8.31 15.55 14.37
CA TYR A 112 9.52 14.87 14.80
C TYR A 112 9.37 14.26 16.18
N ASN A 113 8.87 15.04 17.15
CA ASN A 113 8.69 14.57 18.53
C ASN A 113 7.64 13.45 18.61
N HIS A 114 6.50 13.60 17.92
CA HIS A 114 5.47 12.55 17.87
C HIS A 114 5.99 11.24 17.26
N ILE A 115 6.76 11.32 16.16
CA ILE A 115 7.36 10.14 15.53
C ILE A 115 8.40 9.52 16.46
N ARG A 116 9.25 10.34 17.09
CA ARG A 116 10.27 9.89 18.04
C ARG A 116 9.66 9.13 19.22
N GLU A 117 8.63 9.67 19.84
CA GLU A 117 7.91 9.03 20.96
C GLU A 117 7.33 7.68 20.54
N TYR A 118 6.67 7.64 19.38
CA TYR A 118 6.13 6.40 18.83
C TYR A 118 7.23 5.35 18.56
N LEU A 119 8.33 5.74 17.90
CA LEU A 119 9.44 4.83 17.62
C LEU A 119 10.08 4.34 18.91
N MET A 120 10.34 5.20 19.91
CA MET A 120 10.89 4.79 21.19
C MET A 120 10.00 3.77 21.92
N GLN A 121 8.68 3.92 21.82
CA GLN A 121 7.74 3.05 22.52
C GLN A 121 7.49 1.71 21.79
N TYR A 122 7.43 1.70 20.46
CA TYR A 122 6.93 0.55 19.70
C TYR A 122 7.93 -0.02 18.68
N GLN A 123 8.96 0.73 18.28
CA GLN A 123 9.88 0.38 17.18
C GLN A 123 11.27 0.99 17.40
N ALA A 124 11.87 0.76 18.57
CA ALA A 124 13.11 1.43 18.97
C ALA A 124 14.28 1.14 18.01
N GLU A 125 14.25 -0.01 17.32
CA GLU A 125 15.21 -0.34 16.28
C GLU A 125 15.19 0.61 15.08
N ASP A 126 14.08 1.28 14.80
CA ASP A 126 13.94 2.19 13.65
C ASP A 126 14.24 3.65 14.06
N LEU A 127 14.52 3.91 15.33
CA LEU A 127 14.76 5.26 15.87
C LEU A 127 15.93 5.97 15.19
N TYR A 128 17.00 5.24 14.85
CA TYR A 128 18.18 5.80 14.20
C TYR A 128 17.90 6.33 12.78
N LYS A 129 16.77 5.92 12.18
CA LYS A 129 16.33 6.37 10.85
C LYS A 129 15.65 7.74 10.89
N LEU A 130 15.21 8.19 12.07
CA LEU A 130 14.50 9.45 12.23
C LEU A 130 15.48 10.63 12.22
N LYS A 131 15.33 11.53 11.26
CA LYS A 131 16.13 12.75 11.12
C LYS A 131 15.25 13.99 11.13
N TYR A 132 15.69 15.00 11.88
CA TYR A 132 15.13 16.33 11.79
C TYR A 132 15.91 17.09 10.72
N TYR A 133 15.19 17.62 9.74
CA TYR A 133 15.77 18.43 8.69
C TYR A 133 15.61 19.91 9.05
N GLU A 134 16.73 20.63 9.10
CA GLU A 134 16.75 22.06 9.40
C GLU A 134 17.69 22.75 8.41
N ASP A 135 17.11 23.36 7.38
CA ASP A 135 17.81 24.20 6.44
C ASP A 135 17.01 25.52 6.28
N PRO A 136 17.60 26.68 6.64
CA PRO A 136 16.91 27.96 6.56
C PRO A 136 16.60 28.43 5.13
N LEU A 137 17.30 27.91 4.12
CA LEU A 137 17.24 28.39 2.74
C LEU A 137 16.49 27.42 1.82
N LEU A 138 16.50 26.13 2.11
CA LEU A 138 15.88 25.10 1.29
C LEU A 138 14.88 24.28 2.12
N HIS A 139 13.58 24.46 1.88
CA HIS A 139 12.57 23.63 2.53
C HIS A 139 12.64 22.16 2.09
N LEU A 140 12.29 21.23 2.99
CA LEU A 140 12.35 19.79 2.74
C LEU A 140 11.50 19.38 1.53
N ALA A 141 10.31 19.96 1.40
CA ALA A 141 9.41 19.71 0.28
C ALA A 141 10.04 20.08 -1.08
N ASN A 142 10.85 21.15 -1.11
CA ASN A 142 11.55 21.59 -2.32
C ASN A 142 12.75 20.70 -2.62
N LEU A 143 13.53 20.32 -1.60
CA LEU A 143 14.67 19.40 -1.74
C LEU A 143 14.26 18.09 -2.45
N TYR A 144 13.08 17.56 -2.14
CA TYR A 144 12.57 16.33 -2.73
C TYR A 144 11.58 16.53 -3.89
N GLY A 145 11.31 17.78 -4.29
CA GLY A 145 10.36 18.11 -5.37
C GLY A 145 8.96 17.55 -5.12
N VAL A 146 8.49 17.59 -3.87
CA VAL A 146 7.22 16.96 -3.47
C VAL A 146 6.03 17.55 -4.22
N HIS A 147 6.00 18.88 -4.40
CA HIS A 147 4.92 19.57 -5.11
C HIS A 147 4.85 19.18 -6.58
N GLU A 148 5.98 19.19 -7.30
CA GLU A 148 6.05 18.78 -8.71
C GLU A 148 5.58 17.33 -8.90
N LYS A 149 6.01 16.42 -8.02
CA LYS A 149 5.59 15.02 -8.04
C LYS A 149 4.10 14.85 -7.73
N LEU A 150 3.56 15.67 -6.83
CA LEU A 150 2.14 15.66 -6.50
C LEU A 150 1.30 16.13 -7.70
N GLU A 151 1.71 17.24 -8.34
CA GLU A 151 1.06 17.72 -9.57
C GLU A 151 1.13 16.67 -10.68
N GLU A 152 2.28 16.03 -10.89
CA GLU A 152 2.42 14.94 -11.86
C GLU A 152 1.48 13.77 -11.56
N ALA A 153 1.36 13.38 -10.28
CA ALA A 153 0.45 12.33 -9.84
C ALA A 153 -1.04 12.68 -10.02
N LEU A 154 -1.38 13.97 -10.12
CA LEU A 154 -2.74 14.45 -10.36
C LEU A 154 -3.09 14.56 -11.84
N ARG A 155 -2.10 14.63 -12.75
CA ARG A 155 -2.34 14.69 -14.19
C ARG A 155 -3.07 13.45 -14.69
N SER A 156 -3.96 13.63 -15.67
CA SER A 156 -4.67 12.51 -16.31
C SER A 156 -3.74 11.63 -17.15
N TYR A 157 -2.59 12.13 -17.60
CA TYR A 157 -1.64 11.37 -18.41
C TYR A 157 -0.31 11.12 -17.69
N VAL A 158 0.34 10.00 -18.02
CA VAL A 158 1.67 9.62 -17.53
C VAL A 158 2.53 9.20 -18.73
N TRP A 159 3.75 9.72 -18.83
CA TRP A 159 4.68 9.35 -19.90
C TRP A 159 5.43 8.06 -19.57
N LEU A 160 5.52 7.18 -20.55
CA LEU A 160 6.37 5.99 -20.51
C LEU A 160 7.74 6.32 -21.12
N LYS A 161 8.81 5.70 -20.61
CA LYS A 161 10.20 5.88 -21.09
C LYS A 161 10.36 5.47 -22.55
N SER A 162 9.57 4.51 -23.04
CA SER A 162 9.60 4.09 -24.45
C SER A 162 8.91 5.08 -25.41
N GLY A 163 8.28 6.14 -24.90
CA GLY A 163 7.51 7.14 -25.66
C GLY A 163 6.01 6.86 -25.75
N GLY A 164 5.50 5.87 -25.03
CA GLY A 164 4.06 5.67 -24.84
C GLY A 164 3.49 6.60 -23.76
N THR A 165 2.17 6.60 -23.62
CA THR A 165 1.46 7.34 -22.57
C THR A 165 0.39 6.47 -21.94
N LEU A 166 0.18 6.64 -20.64
CA LEU A 166 -1.02 6.14 -19.95
C LEU A 166 -2.00 7.29 -19.81
N VAL A 167 -3.28 7.05 -20.00
CA VAL A 167 -4.36 8.00 -19.70
C VAL A 167 -5.25 7.38 -18.62
N ILE A 168 -5.27 8.00 -17.44
CA ILE A 168 -5.98 7.53 -16.25
C ILE A 168 -7.20 8.42 -16.03
N GLN A 169 -8.39 7.82 -16.08
CA GLN A 169 -9.68 8.51 -15.98
C GLN A 169 -10.54 7.86 -14.89
N PRO A 170 -10.61 8.47 -13.70
CA PRO A 170 -11.60 8.11 -12.70
C PRO A 170 -13.01 8.48 -13.19
N THR A 171 -13.95 7.55 -13.04
CA THR A 171 -15.39 7.80 -13.23
C THR A 171 -16.10 7.58 -11.90
N GLU A 172 -17.44 7.69 -11.89
CA GLU A 172 -18.24 7.47 -10.69
C GLU A 172 -18.10 6.04 -10.13
N ALA A 173 -18.11 5.03 -11.00
CA ALA A 173 -18.15 3.62 -10.59
C ALA A 173 -16.80 2.89 -10.71
N LEU A 174 -15.97 3.29 -11.68
CA LEU A 174 -14.73 2.60 -12.02
C LEU A 174 -13.64 3.57 -12.50
N THR A 175 -12.40 3.13 -12.52
CA THR A 175 -11.30 3.88 -13.13
C THR A 175 -10.86 3.21 -14.43
N VAL A 176 -10.80 3.96 -15.52
CA VAL A 176 -10.27 3.48 -16.81
C VAL A 176 -8.81 3.92 -16.96
N ILE A 177 -7.96 3.03 -17.46
CA ILE A 177 -6.57 3.31 -17.80
C ILE A 177 -6.30 2.86 -19.23
N ASP A 178 -5.98 3.79 -20.11
CA ASP A 178 -5.72 3.55 -21.52
C ASP A 178 -4.22 3.66 -21.86
N VAL A 179 -3.71 2.72 -22.66
CA VAL A 179 -2.29 2.64 -23.04
C VAL A 179 -2.10 3.06 -24.49
N ASN A 180 -1.49 4.22 -24.69
CA ASN A 180 -1.21 4.77 -26.00
C ASN A 180 0.27 4.65 -26.37
N THR A 181 0.54 4.57 -27.68
CA THR A 181 1.88 4.67 -28.24
C THR A 181 1.92 5.76 -29.31
N SER A 182 2.84 6.72 -29.16
CA SER A 182 3.02 7.80 -30.13
C SER A 182 3.97 7.43 -31.28
N LYS A 183 4.60 6.26 -31.23
CA LYS A 183 5.45 5.78 -32.33
C LYS A 183 4.58 5.29 -33.48
N ALA A 184 4.54 6.07 -34.55
CA ALA A 184 4.06 5.62 -35.85
C ALA A 184 4.96 4.47 -36.36
N VAL A 185 4.58 3.22 -36.07
CA VAL A 185 5.30 2.03 -36.57
C VAL A 185 4.72 1.58 -37.92
N ALA A 186 4.34 2.52 -38.78
CA ALA A 186 3.81 2.21 -40.10
C ALA A 186 4.89 1.47 -40.94
N GLY A 187 4.66 0.18 -41.22
CA GLY A 187 5.41 -0.60 -42.22
C GLY A 187 6.55 -1.51 -41.74
N LYS A 188 6.77 -1.74 -40.43
CA LYS A 188 7.84 -2.66 -39.97
C LYS A 188 7.29 -4.00 -39.50
N LYS A 189 7.95 -5.11 -39.89
CA LYS A 189 7.70 -6.50 -39.42
C LYS A 189 7.79 -6.71 -37.88
N LYS A 190 8.00 -5.65 -37.08
CA LYS A 190 8.26 -5.68 -35.62
C LYS A 190 7.32 -4.79 -34.81
N VAL A 191 6.14 -4.49 -35.36
CA VAL A 191 5.12 -3.66 -34.66
C VAL A 191 4.67 -4.36 -33.38
N GLN A 192 4.31 -5.64 -33.46
CA GLN A 192 3.87 -6.44 -32.31
C GLN A 192 4.93 -6.54 -31.20
N GLU A 193 6.22 -6.73 -31.55
CA GLU A 193 7.33 -6.67 -30.57
C GLU A 193 7.38 -5.32 -29.82
N THR A 194 7.08 -4.23 -30.53
CA THR A 194 7.06 -2.88 -29.95
C THR A 194 5.86 -2.69 -29.04
N PHE A 195 4.67 -3.16 -29.45
CA PHE A 195 3.46 -3.12 -28.64
C PHE A 195 3.61 -3.92 -27.35
N LEU A 196 4.13 -5.14 -27.43
CA LEU A 196 4.42 -5.95 -26.25
C LEU A 196 5.38 -5.22 -25.30
N LYS A 197 6.44 -4.59 -25.83
CA LYS A 197 7.38 -3.82 -25.00
C LYS A 197 6.71 -2.64 -24.30
N VAL A 198 5.85 -1.90 -25.00
CA VAL A 198 5.10 -0.77 -24.44
C VAL A 198 4.10 -1.26 -23.39
N ASN A 199 3.34 -2.32 -23.66
CA ASN A 199 2.38 -2.89 -22.73
C ASN A 199 3.03 -3.42 -21.45
N ARG A 200 4.19 -4.08 -21.55
CA ARG A 200 4.94 -4.54 -20.36
C ARG A 200 5.44 -3.37 -19.51
N GLU A 201 5.93 -2.31 -20.16
CA GLU A 201 6.30 -1.08 -19.46
C GLU A 201 5.08 -0.42 -18.79
N ALA A 202 3.96 -0.37 -19.52
CA ALA A 202 2.68 0.13 -19.03
C ALA A 202 2.20 -0.68 -17.82
N ALA A 203 2.22 -2.01 -17.85
CA ALA A 203 1.79 -2.86 -16.75
C ALA A 203 2.53 -2.53 -15.44
N LYS A 204 3.85 -2.33 -15.51
CA LYS A 204 4.67 -1.91 -14.37
C LYS A 204 4.26 -0.53 -13.84
N GLU A 205 4.08 0.43 -14.74
CA GLU A 205 3.74 1.81 -14.38
C GLU A 205 2.30 1.93 -13.86
N ILE A 206 1.35 1.18 -14.44
CA ILE A 206 -0.04 1.09 -13.98
C ILE A 206 -0.10 0.59 -12.54
N ALA A 207 0.58 -0.52 -12.23
CA ALA A 207 0.64 -1.03 -10.86
C ALA A 207 1.24 0.00 -9.88
N ARG A 208 2.22 0.79 -10.32
CA ARG A 208 2.80 1.90 -9.54
C ARG A 208 1.79 3.04 -9.33
N GLN A 209 1.08 3.45 -10.38
CA GLN A 209 0.09 4.54 -10.35
C GLN A 209 -1.14 4.19 -9.51
N ILE A 210 -1.61 2.94 -9.57
CA ILE A 210 -2.68 2.43 -8.71
C ILE A 210 -2.33 2.65 -7.23
N ARG A 211 -1.09 2.35 -6.84
CA ARG A 211 -0.59 2.59 -5.47
C ARG A 211 -0.43 4.08 -5.17
N LEU A 212 0.26 4.80 -6.04
CA LEU A 212 0.60 6.22 -5.85
C LEU A 212 -0.66 7.09 -5.69
N ARG A 213 -1.63 6.90 -6.57
CA ARG A 213 -2.89 7.66 -6.59
C ARG A 213 -3.96 7.06 -5.68
N ASN A 214 -3.66 5.92 -5.04
CA ASN A 214 -4.58 5.12 -4.26
C ASN A 214 -5.92 4.83 -5.01
N LEU A 215 -5.82 4.45 -6.28
CA LEU A 215 -6.98 4.00 -7.06
C LEU A 215 -7.57 2.75 -6.41
N SER A 216 -8.89 2.65 -6.34
CA SER A 216 -9.59 1.59 -5.61
C SER A 216 -10.91 1.25 -6.30
N GLY A 217 -11.48 0.09 -5.98
CA GLY A 217 -12.68 -0.42 -6.63
C GLY A 217 -12.34 -1.18 -7.91
N ILE A 218 -13.18 -1.00 -8.93
CA ILE A 218 -13.00 -1.61 -10.25
C ILE A 218 -12.10 -0.70 -11.08
N ILE A 219 -11.06 -1.30 -11.66
CA ILE A 219 -10.09 -0.64 -12.53
C ILE A 219 -10.07 -1.43 -13.85
N ILE A 220 -10.34 -0.75 -14.95
CA ILE A 220 -10.33 -1.33 -16.29
C ILE A 220 -9.11 -0.79 -17.01
N ILE A 221 -8.31 -1.67 -17.60
CA ILE A 221 -7.09 -1.32 -18.32
C ILE A 221 -7.28 -1.72 -19.78
N ASP A 222 -7.13 -0.75 -20.68
CA ASP A 222 -7.13 -0.94 -22.13
C ASP A 222 -5.68 -0.94 -22.62
N PHE A 223 -5.16 -2.13 -22.91
CA PHE A 223 -3.80 -2.30 -23.45
C PHE A 223 -3.84 -2.22 -24.97
N ILE A 224 -2.69 -1.93 -25.59
CA ILE A 224 -2.57 -2.02 -27.05
C ILE A 224 -2.80 -3.46 -27.49
N ASP A 225 -3.64 -3.68 -28.50
CA ASP A 225 -3.95 -5.01 -29.02
C ASP A 225 -2.69 -5.81 -29.40
N LEU A 226 -2.59 -7.02 -28.83
CA LEU A 226 -1.57 -8.01 -29.17
C LEU A 226 -2.22 -9.16 -29.96
N GLU A 227 -1.62 -9.54 -31.08
CA GLU A 227 -2.12 -10.64 -31.91
C GLU A 227 -1.80 -12.04 -31.34
N SER A 228 -0.72 -12.14 -30.57
CA SER A 228 -0.22 -13.39 -30.01
C SER A 228 -0.83 -13.67 -28.63
N ALA A 229 -1.58 -14.76 -28.51
CA ALA A 229 -2.13 -15.21 -27.22
C ALA A 229 -1.03 -15.44 -26.17
N LYS A 230 0.15 -15.90 -26.60
CA LYS A 230 1.32 -16.08 -25.73
C LYS A 230 1.84 -14.75 -25.16
N ASP A 231 1.79 -13.69 -25.97
CA ASP A 231 2.24 -12.37 -25.54
C ASP A 231 1.23 -11.71 -24.60
N GLN A 232 -0.07 -11.97 -24.81
CA GLN A 232 -1.14 -11.60 -23.87
C GLN A 232 -1.01 -12.31 -22.53
N GLU A 233 -0.76 -13.63 -22.54
CA GLU A 233 -0.54 -14.43 -21.33
C GLU A 233 0.66 -13.90 -20.54
N LEU A 234 1.79 -13.65 -21.21
CA LEU A 234 2.98 -13.06 -20.60
C LEU A 234 2.71 -11.69 -19.97
N LEU A 235 1.95 -10.82 -20.65
CA LEU A 235 1.57 -9.51 -20.13
C LEU A 235 0.72 -9.62 -18.86
N MET A 236 -0.25 -10.54 -18.85
CA MET A 236 -1.14 -10.78 -17.71
C MET A 236 -0.38 -11.34 -16.51
N GLU A 237 0.55 -12.27 -16.73
CA GLU A 237 1.45 -12.79 -15.69
C GLU A 237 2.28 -11.67 -15.05
N GLU A 238 2.92 -10.83 -15.87
CA GLU A 238 3.73 -9.73 -15.35
C GLU A 238 2.91 -8.69 -14.59
N LEU A 239 1.73 -8.32 -15.11
CA LEU A 239 0.82 -7.43 -14.41
C LEU A 239 0.41 -8.03 -13.06
N ALA A 240 0.06 -9.31 -13.01
CA ALA A 240 -0.28 -9.99 -11.76
C ALA A 240 0.87 -9.92 -10.74
N GLU A 241 2.11 -10.13 -11.16
CA GLU A 241 3.28 -10.01 -10.28
C GLU A 241 3.46 -8.58 -9.75
N TYR A 242 3.29 -7.56 -10.58
CA TYR A 242 3.38 -6.17 -10.12
C TYR A 242 2.25 -5.77 -9.17
N LEU A 243 1.04 -6.33 -9.35
CA LEU A 243 -0.10 -6.09 -8.47
C LEU A 243 0.05 -6.81 -7.12
N LYS A 244 0.68 -7.99 -7.08
CA LYS A 244 0.99 -8.72 -5.82
C LYS A 244 1.88 -7.92 -4.86
N MET A 245 2.71 -7.04 -5.39
CA MET A 245 3.55 -6.13 -4.61
C MET A 245 2.76 -5.05 -3.85
N ASP A 246 1.47 -4.85 -4.17
CA ASP A 246 0.62 -3.91 -3.46
C ASP A 246 0.30 -4.40 -2.03
N PRO A 247 0.52 -3.60 -0.97
CA PRO A 247 0.15 -3.93 0.40
C PRO A 247 -1.37 -4.07 0.56
N ILE A 248 -2.15 -3.33 -0.24
CA ILE A 248 -3.60 -3.44 -0.29
C ILE A 248 -3.96 -4.56 -1.25
N LYS A 249 -4.95 -5.38 -0.85
CA LYS A 249 -5.44 -6.51 -1.65
C LYS A 249 -5.88 -6.01 -3.03
N THR A 250 -5.09 -6.38 -4.04
CA THR A 250 -5.28 -6.02 -5.44
C THR A 250 -5.24 -7.31 -6.24
N ILE A 251 -6.26 -7.54 -7.05
CA ILE A 251 -6.50 -8.80 -7.73
C ILE A 251 -6.67 -8.48 -9.21
N LEU A 252 -5.84 -9.10 -10.04
CA LEU A 252 -6.11 -9.24 -11.46
C LEU A 252 -7.25 -10.25 -11.60
N VAL A 253 -8.38 -9.82 -12.16
CA VAL A 253 -9.58 -10.66 -12.29
C VAL A 253 -9.47 -11.50 -13.55
N ASP A 254 -9.57 -10.88 -14.72
CA ASP A 254 -9.43 -11.53 -16.01
C ASP A 254 -9.26 -10.50 -17.14
N MET A 255 -9.09 -10.97 -18.37
CA MET A 255 -9.28 -10.19 -19.59
C MET A 255 -10.68 -10.47 -20.16
N THR A 256 -11.44 -9.42 -20.42
CA THR A 256 -12.78 -9.53 -21.03
C THR A 256 -12.69 -9.99 -22.48
N ALA A 257 -13.82 -10.43 -23.05
CA ALA A 257 -13.93 -10.74 -24.48
C ALA A 257 -13.64 -9.55 -25.41
N LEU A 258 -13.65 -8.32 -24.88
CA LEU A 258 -13.32 -7.10 -25.61
C LEU A 258 -11.82 -6.74 -25.51
N GLY A 259 -10.99 -7.56 -24.87
CA GLY A 259 -9.55 -7.29 -24.68
C GLY A 259 -9.23 -6.39 -23.48
N LEU A 260 -10.24 -5.88 -22.77
CA LEU A 260 -10.04 -5.05 -21.58
C LEU A 260 -9.64 -5.91 -20.38
N VAL A 261 -8.65 -5.46 -19.61
CA VAL A 261 -8.16 -6.14 -18.42
C VAL A 261 -8.83 -5.59 -17.16
N GLU A 262 -9.37 -6.49 -16.34
CA GLU A 262 -10.09 -6.14 -15.12
C GLU A 262 -9.22 -6.33 -13.87
N VAL A 263 -9.14 -5.28 -13.06
CA VAL A 263 -8.45 -5.29 -11.76
C VAL A 263 -9.41 -4.82 -10.68
N THR A 264 -9.39 -5.49 -9.54
CA THR A 264 -10.11 -5.04 -8.34
C THR A 264 -9.13 -4.73 -7.22
N ARG A 265 -9.31 -3.58 -6.58
CA ARG A 265 -8.49 -3.16 -5.44
C ARG A 265 -9.36 -2.75 -4.26
N LYS A 266 -9.08 -3.30 -3.08
CA LYS A 266 -9.84 -3.00 -1.86
C LYS A 266 -9.78 -1.49 -1.56
N LYS A 267 -10.96 -0.85 -1.38
CA LYS A 267 -11.05 0.54 -0.92
C LYS A 267 -10.69 0.64 0.56
N VAL A 268 -9.66 1.43 0.87
CA VAL A 268 -9.16 1.64 2.25
C VAL A 268 -9.21 3.12 2.63
N ARG A 269 -8.84 4.01 1.71
CA ARG A 269 -8.95 5.48 1.84
C ARG A 269 -9.38 6.09 0.51
N LYS A 270 -9.74 7.37 0.51
CA LYS A 270 -10.09 8.10 -0.73
C LYS A 270 -8.88 8.14 -1.69
N PRO A 271 -9.09 8.16 -3.02
CA PRO A 271 -8.00 8.36 -3.98
C PRO A 271 -7.39 9.76 -3.84
N LEU A 272 -6.19 9.95 -4.37
CA LEU A 272 -5.41 11.18 -4.23
C LEU A 272 -6.15 12.43 -4.74
N HIS A 273 -6.82 12.32 -5.89
CA HIS A 273 -7.53 13.45 -6.50
C HIS A 273 -8.69 13.95 -5.63
N GLU A 274 -9.43 13.05 -4.98
CA GLU A 274 -10.49 13.42 -4.02
C GLU A 274 -9.91 14.08 -2.78
N GLN A 275 -8.80 13.54 -2.23
CA GLN A 275 -8.16 14.12 -1.04
C GLN A 275 -7.70 15.56 -1.30
N VAL A 276 -7.04 15.81 -2.44
CA VAL A 276 -6.54 17.14 -2.79
C VAL A 276 -7.68 18.12 -3.09
N ALA A 277 -8.76 17.66 -3.74
CA ALA A 277 -9.93 18.51 -3.99
C ALA A 277 -10.56 19.03 -2.69
N GLU A 278 -10.59 18.22 -1.62
CA GLU A 278 -11.11 18.64 -0.31
C GLU A 278 -10.26 19.76 0.32
N PHE A 279 -8.93 19.73 0.15
CA PHE A 279 -8.05 20.78 0.67
C PHE A 279 -8.21 22.13 -0.05
N HIS A 280 -8.64 22.15 -1.31
CA HIS A 280 -8.87 23.40 -2.05
C HIS A 280 -10.25 24.03 -1.76
N ILE A 281 -11.12 23.32 -1.03
CA ILE A 281 -12.48 23.78 -0.66
C ILE A 281 -12.52 24.37 0.77
N THR A 282 -11.45 24.21 1.55
CA THR A 282 -11.24 24.87 2.86
C THR A 282 -10.25 26.02 2.74
#